data_AF-A0A0M9AD63-F1
#
_entry.id   AF-A0A0M9AD63-F1
#
_cell.length_a   1.000
_cell.length_b   1.000
_cell.length_c   1.000
_cell.angle_alpha   90.00
_cell.angle_beta   90.00
_cell.angle_gamma   90.00
#
_symmetry.space_group_name_H-M   'P 1'
#
loop_
_entity.id
_entity.type
_entity.pdbx_description
1 polymer ?
#
loop_
_entity_poly.entity_id
_entity_poly.type
_entity_poly.pdbx_seq_one_letter_code
_entity_poly.pdbx_strand_id
1 'polypeptide(L)'
;MVETLVWLGPLVFAATGALKGVEKGFDLLGVLVLATVTAVGGGSIRDVFTRITAKDYTESNSPGKGGRKLEGMRLIAILFLLASQALAQEADTYYARCQRLYQQGALESAQATCELALAGDPSHRPALRLLTRIHLDKKEPDQAATYLERLGDDPEAPLLRARLLLLKGKPAEVLSLPLPEGPEGRLLRALALEGLKRHEEALKEAKTLPPTPEVCLLLARLYLALDKPEEGLSVLDSGLEERLEKGRLLFLSGRPNEAISLLEALLPELAGQPELARKALSTLVLAYLGQGDWARGQAALAQLSGLVNLPGLLLARAWPWLLAFLVFLGLILLGESRIEPLRTVEVVENPLPGPGSLYLFLLLALLLALGLAVLLGKALFANALALVTPYQQNQVLPSFYLFLGLSLFLGLLLWQRKRLAAILGPPQGFVEGFWVGPLLVLLLFVYGLVRPLLGFSTLPLNLLTFLGLALMEPFFRGFAPMVLKERYRDLAPYLSVLLFALALPGPTLLFFLLGAALYLAKERAESLLGLSLGWVVAGVVLALFPASWLRRF
;
A
#
# COMPACT_ATOMS: atom_id res chain seq x y z
N MET A 1 17.99 24.09 -32.25
CA MET A 1 17.92 22.68 -31.86
C MET A 1 17.88 22.40 -30.35
N VAL A 2 18.72 23.03 -29.51
CA VAL A 2 19.03 22.50 -28.14
C VAL A 2 18.63 23.28 -26.84
N GLU A 3 18.83 24.60 -26.69
CA GLU A 3 18.22 25.50 -25.64
C GLU A 3 16.69 25.46 -25.33
N THR A 4 15.72 25.59 -26.27
CA THR A 4 14.28 25.47 -25.95
C THR A 4 13.88 24.08 -25.43
N LEU A 5 14.54 22.99 -25.87
CA LEU A 5 14.44 21.64 -25.29
C LEU A 5 15.00 21.59 -23.86
N VAL A 6 16.08 22.33 -23.58
CA VAL A 6 16.70 22.40 -22.25
C VAL A 6 15.77 23.08 -21.25
N TRP A 7 14.99 24.09 -21.66
CA TRP A 7 13.95 24.72 -20.83
C TRP A 7 12.61 23.97 -20.82
N LEU A 8 12.25 23.31 -21.94
CA LEU A 8 11.05 22.47 -22.03
C LEU A 8 11.13 21.25 -21.11
N GLY A 9 12.30 20.63 -20.95
CA GLY A 9 12.45 19.45 -20.09
C GLY A 9 12.01 19.72 -18.64
N PRO A 10 12.65 20.65 -17.90
CA PRO A 10 12.23 21.03 -16.55
C PRO A 10 10.79 21.54 -16.48
N LEU A 11 10.32 22.24 -17.50
CA LEU A 11 8.94 22.76 -17.55
C LEU A 11 7.92 21.62 -17.70
N VAL A 12 8.19 20.63 -18.55
CA VAL A 12 7.37 19.43 -18.71
C VAL A 12 7.43 18.59 -17.44
N PHE A 13 8.60 18.42 -16.81
CA PHE A 13 8.72 17.68 -15.54
C PHE A 13 8.05 18.40 -14.37
N ALA A 14 8.16 19.73 -14.29
CA ALA A 14 7.43 20.56 -13.34
C ALA A 14 5.93 20.45 -13.58
N ALA A 15 5.47 20.53 -14.82
CA ALA A 15 4.06 20.37 -15.19
C ALA A 15 3.56 18.97 -14.87
N THR A 16 4.36 17.92 -15.09
CA THR A 16 4.00 16.54 -14.74
C THR A 16 3.90 16.37 -13.23
N GLY A 17 4.84 16.95 -12.47
CA GLY A 17 4.80 16.96 -11.01
C GLY A 17 3.64 17.79 -10.45
N ALA A 18 3.33 18.93 -11.06
CA ALA A 18 2.20 19.78 -10.69
C ALA A 18 0.87 19.09 -11.01
N LEU A 19 0.72 18.51 -12.21
CA LEU A 19 -0.46 17.76 -12.62
C LEU A 19 -0.65 16.54 -11.72
N LYS A 20 0.42 15.83 -11.34
CA LYS A 20 0.33 14.72 -10.38
C LYS A 20 0.00 15.19 -8.97
N GLY A 21 0.46 16.37 -8.57
CA GLY A 21 0.12 17.00 -7.29
C GLY A 21 -1.35 17.41 -7.23
N VAL A 22 -1.87 17.98 -8.31
CA VAL A 22 -3.29 18.32 -8.48
C VAL A 22 -4.14 17.05 -8.55
N GLU A 23 -3.72 16.03 -9.28
CA GLU A 23 -4.37 14.71 -9.36
C GLU A 23 -4.41 14.00 -7.99
N LYS A 24 -3.47 14.32 -7.10
CA LYS A 24 -3.41 13.78 -5.73
C LYS A 24 -3.99 14.71 -4.66
N GLY A 25 -4.59 15.84 -5.04
CA GLY A 25 -5.29 16.75 -4.13
C GLY A 25 -4.38 17.48 -3.15
N PHE A 26 -3.13 17.75 -3.54
CA PHE A 26 -2.22 18.57 -2.72
C PHE A 26 -2.66 20.03 -2.72
N ASP A 27 -2.41 20.72 -1.60
CA ASP A 27 -2.55 22.17 -1.49
C ASP A 27 -1.54 22.89 -2.38
N LEU A 28 -1.74 24.19 -2.63
CA LEU A 28 -0.90 24.96 -3.56
C LEU A 28 0.60 24.83 -3.24
N LEU A 29 0.94 24.76 -1.96
CA LEU A 29 2.30 24.52 -1.46
C LEU A 29 2.80 23.11 -1.82
N GLY A 30 2.01 22.05 -1.59
CA GLY A 30 2.36 20.68 -1.96
C GLY A 30 2.49 20.45 -3.47
N VAL A 31 1.67 21.12 -4.29
CA VAL A 31 1.79 21.13 -5.75
C VAL A 31 3.09 21.81 -6.18
N LEU A 32 3.42 22.96 -5.59
CA LEU A 32 4.66 23.68 -5.85
C LEU A 32 5.89 22.85 -5.46
N VAL A 33 5.87 22.23 -4.28
CA VAL A 33 6.98 21.39 -3.82
C VAL A 33 7.17 20.18 -4.74
N LEU A 34 6.09 19.48 -5.11
CA LEU A 34 6.18 18.31 -5.99
C LEU A 34 6.64 18.70 -7.40
N ALA A 35 6.15 19.81 -7.94
CA ALA A 35 6.61 20.36 -9.22
C ALA A 35 8.10 20.71 -9.18
N THR A 36 8.55 21.36 -8.10
CA THR A 36 9.95 21.79 -7.94
C THR A 36 10.88 20.59 -7.77
N VAL A 37 10.51 19.61 -6.94
CA VAL A 37 11.31 18.38 -6.74
C VAL A 37 11.37 17.55 -8.01
N THR A 38 10.28 17.44 -8.77
CA THR A 38 10.26 16.67 -10.04
C THR A 38 11.10 17.37 -11.11
N ALA A 39 11.07 18.70 -11.18
CA ALA A 39 11.89 19.50 -12.09
C ALA A 39 13.38 19.46 -11.75
N VAL A 40 13.75 19.62 -10.47
CA VAL A 40 15.14 19.59 -9.99
C VAL A 40 15.70 18.18 -10.01
N GLY A 41 14.90 17.16 -9.66
CA GLY A 41 15.30 15.76 -9.68
C GLY A 41 15.55 15.24 -11.09
N GLY A 42 14.69 15.59 -12.05
CA GLY A 42 14.90 15.25 -13.47
C GLY A 42 16.12 15.95 -14.08
N GLY A 43 16.35 17.22 -13.73
CA GLY A 43 17.54 17.97 -14.15
C GLY A 43 18.83 17.42 -13.56
N SER A 44 18.84 17.06 -12.28
CA SER A 44 20.01 16.51 -11.59
C SER A 44 20.43 15.14 -12.14
N ILE A 45 19.45 14.30 -12.50
CA ILE A 45 19.73 12.99 -13.12
C ILE A 45 20.27 13.19 -14.55
N ARG A 46 19.68 14.10 -15.34
CA ARG A 46 20.17 14.43 -16.69
C ARG A 46 21.62 14.93 -16.65
N ASP A 47 21.92 15.87 -15.77
CA ASP A 47 23.23 16.52 -15.70
C ASP A 47 24.34 15.57 -15.21
N VAL A 48 23.98 14.49 -14.51
CA VAL A 48 24.91 13.38 -14.16
C VAL A 48 25.18 12.48 -15.37
N PHE A 49 24.25 12.36 -16.33
CA PHE A 49 24.38 11.48 -17.50
C PHE A 49 24.87 12.19 -18.77
N THR A 50 24.75 13.51 -18.90
CA THR A 50 25.11 14.25 -20.13
C THR A 50 26.30 15.19 -19.91
N ARG A 51 27.53 14.68 -20.06
CA ARG A 51 28.76 15.49 -20.19
C ARG A 51 28.88 16.20 -21.57
N ILE A 52 27.95 17.06 -22.00
CA ILE A 52 28.13 17.86 -23.24
C ILE A 52 27.49 19.25 -23.12
N THR A 53 28.29 20.25 -23.52
CA THR A 53 28.04 21.70 -23.55
C THR A 53 27.10 22.15 -24.68
N ALA A 54 26.38 23.25 -24.44
CA ALA A 54 25.36 23.79 -25.32
C ALA A 54 25.94 24.52 -26.56
N LYS A 55 25.40 24.21 -27.74
CA LYS A 55 25.36 25.14 -28.88
C LYS A 55 24.07 24.98 -29.70
N ASP A 56 23.39 26.11 -29.82
CA ASP A 56 22.49 26.59 -30.87
C ASP A 56 21.06 26.03 -31.03
N TYR A 57 20.07 26.86 -30.65
CA TYR A 57 18.76 26.95 -31.30
C TYR A 57 18.60 28.16 -32.21
N THR A 58 18.28 27.85 -33.46
CA THR A 58 17.35 28.52 -34.37
C THR A 58 16.76 27.41 -35.27
N GLU A 59 15.55 27.39 -35.83
CA GLU A 59 14.47 28.36 -35.96
C GLU A 59 13.18 27.67 -36.48
N SER A 60 12.02 28.32 -36.24
CA SER A 60 10.85 28.46 -37.13
C SER A 60 9.74 27.39 -37.28
N ASN A 61 8.64 27.59 -36.53
CA ASN A 61 7.27 27.95 -36.94
C ASN A 61 6.51 27.34 -38.16
N SER A 62 5.38 26.66 -37.83
CA SER A 62 3.95 26.97 -38.18
C SER A 62 3.33 26.77 -39.59
N PRO A 63 1.98 26.66 -39.71
CA PRO A 63 1.26 25.70 -40.57
C PRO A 63 0.39 26.30 -41.70
N GLY A 64 -0.18 25.46 -42.58
CA GLY A 64 -1.07 25.86 -43.69
C GLY A 64 -2.21 24.87 -44.01
N LYS A 65 -3.40 25.43 -44.32
CA LYS A 65 -4.75 24.85 -44.51
C LYS A 65 -5.05 24.28 -45.92
N GLY A 66 -6.15 23.50 -46.00
CA GLY A 66 -7.10 23.40 -47.14
C GLY A 66 -7.47 21.94 -47.48
N GLY A 67 -8.70 21.47 -47.68
CA GLY A 67 -10.02 22.08 -47.90
C GLY A 67 -10.66 21.58 -49.22
N ARG A 68 -11.68 20.70 -49.16
CA ARG A 68 -12.77 20.39 -50.15
C ARG A 68 -13.32 18.97 -49.91
N LYS A 69 -14.57 18.57 -50.19
CA LYS A 69 -15.92 19.18 -50.36
C LYS A 69 -16.86 17.96 -50.46
N LEU A 70 -18.03 18.01 -49.82
CA LEU A 70 -19.13 17.05 -50.01
C LEU A 70 -19.71 17.16 -51.44
N GLU A 71 -20.17 16.04 -52.01
CA GLU A 71 -21.59 15.70 -52.10
C GLU A 71 -21.81 14.37 -52.82
N GLY A 72 -22.70 13.56 -52.28
CA GLY A 72 -23.18 12.34 -52.92
C GLY A 72 -24.05 11.54 -51.98
N MET A 73 -25.29 11.29 -52.41
CA MET A 73 -26.19 10.23 -51.92
C MET A 73 -27.22 10.59 -50.85
N ARG A 74 -28.12 11.53 -51.20
CA ARG A 74 -29.44 11.73 -50.58
C ARG A 74 -30.54 10.76 -51.08
N LEU A 75 -30.17 9.63 -51.68
CA LEU A 75 -31.12 8.67 -52.28
C LEU A 75 -31.20 7.30 -51.58
N ILE A 76 -30.42 7.07 -50.52
CA ILE A 76 -30.48 5.83 -49.71
C ILE A 76 -31.40 5.98 -48.49
N ALA A 77 -31.76 7.22 -48.12
CA ALA A 77 -32.53 7.50 -46.92
C ALA A 77 -34.02 7.10 -47.00
N ILE A 78 -34.60 6.97 -48.20
CA ILE A 78 -36.05 6.75 -48.34
C ILE A 78 -36.40 5.26 -48.51
N LEU A 79 -35.45 4.39 -48.89
CA LEU A 79 -35.68 2.93 -48.92
C LEU A 79 -35.33 2.22 -47.60
N PHE A 80 -34.59 2.86 -46.69
CA PHE A 80 -34.20 2.26 -45.40
C PHE A 80 -35.24 2.45 -44.28
N LEU A 81 -36.19 3.37 -44.48
CA LEU A 81 -37.22 3.74 -43.50
C LEU A 81 -38.45 2.80 -43.47
N LEU A 82 -38.57 1.89 -44.45
CA LEU A 82 -39.67 0.91 -44.54
C LEU A 82 -39.28 -0.51 -44.07
N ALA A 83 -37.98 -0.80 -43.93
CA ALA A 83 -37.49 -2.10 -43.42
C ALA A 83 -37.26 -2.11 -41.90
N SER A 84 -37.22 -0.94 -41.24
CA SER A 84 -36.94 -0.82 -39.81
C SER A 84 -38.10 -1.24 -38.89
N GLN A 85 -39.34 -1.25 -39.40
CA GLN A 85 -40.53 -1.54 -38.59
C GLN A 85 -40.73 -3.04 -38.36
N ALA A 86 -40.15 -3.92 -39.18
CA ALA A 86 -40.30 -5.38 -39.06
C ALA A 86 -39.26 -6.06 -38.17
N LEU A 87 -38.03 -5.50 -38.06
CA LEU A 87 -36.97 -6.01 -37.18
C LEU A 87 -37.12 -5.57 -35.71
N ALA A 88 -37.76 -4.43 -35.46
CA ALA A 88 -37.92 -3.88 -34.11
C ALA A 88 -38.73 -4.83 -33.19
N GLN A 89 -39.72 -5.53 -33.76
CA GLN A 89 -40.57 -6.47 -33.00
C GLN A 89 -39.84 -7.75 -32.59
N GLU A 90 -38.75 -8.10 -33.28
CA GLU A 90 -37.90 -9.26 -32.96
C GLU A 90 -36.90 -8.95 -31.84
N ALA A 91 -36.29 -7.76 -31.85
CA ALA A 91 -35.31 -7.32 -30.84
C ALA A 91 -35.90 -7.27 -29.42
N ASP A 92 -37.12 -6.76 -29.25
CA ASP A 92 -37.81 -6.72 -27.94
C ASP A 92 -38.04 -8.12 -27.37
N THR A 93 -38.31 -9.10 -28.23
CA THR A 93 -38.56 -10.49 -27.83
C THR A 93 -37.29 -11.15 -27.31
N TYR A 94 -36.15 -10.93 -27.99
CA TYR A 94 -34.84 -11.38 -27.51
C TYR A 94 -34.45 -10.67 -26.22
N TYR A 95 -34.70 -9.36 -26.09
CA TYR A 95 -34.45 -8.62 -24.85
C TYR A 95 -35.26 -9.18 -23.66
N ALA A 96 -36.56 -9.46 -23.83
CA ALA A 96 -37.39 -10.03 -22.78
C ALA A 96 -36.91 -11.43 -22.33
N ARG A 97 -36.28 -12.20 -23.23
CA ARG A 97 -35.64 -13.47 -22.89
C ARG A 97 -34.32 -13.24 -22.16
N CYS A 98 -33.51 -12.29 -22.61
CA CYS A 98 -32.27 -11.89 -21.93
C CYS A 98 -32.55 -11.43 -20.48
N GLN A 99 -33.56 -10.59 -20.27
CA GLN A 99 -33.93 -10.10 -18.94
C GLN A 99 -34.32 -11.24 -18.00
N ARG A 100 -35.10 -12.22 -18.48
CA ARG A 100 -35.45 -13.41 -17.70
C ARG A 100 -34.23 -14.25 -17.32
N LEU A 101 -33.31 -14.45 -18.28
CA LEU A 101 -32.06 -15.20 -18.02
C LEU A 101 -31.15 -14.47 -17.03
N TYR A 102 -31.08 -13.13 -17.12
CA TYR A 102 -30.33 -12.32 -16.16
C TYR A 102 -30.92 -12.43 -14.75
N GLN A 103 -32.26 -12.36 -14.61
CA GLN A 103 -32.93 -12.56 -13.33
C GLN A 103 -32.74 -13.98 -12.76
N GLN A 104 -32.48 -14.97 -13.61
CA GLN A 104 -32.15 -16.34 -13.22
C GLN A 104 -30.65 -16.53 -12.88
N GLY A 105 -29.82 -15.49 -13.01
CA GLY A 105 -28.38 -15.55 -12.75
C GLY A 105 -27.55 -16.25 -13.84
N ALA A 106 -28.15 -16.60 -14.99
CA ALA A 106 -27.47 -17.25 -16.10
C ALA A 106 -26.74 -16.21 -16.98
N LEU A 107 -25.68 -15.59 -16.45
CA LEU A 107 -25.01 -14.44 -17.07
C LEU A 107 -24.49 -14.69 -18.50
N GLU A 108 -23.89 -15.86 -18.77
CA GLU A 108 -23.41 -16.21 -20.12
C GLU A 108 -24.55 -16.34 -21.13
N SER A 109 -25.62 -17.04 -20.74
CA SER A 109 -26.81 -17.21 -21.56
C SER A 109 -27.55 -15.89 -21.77
N ALA A 110 -27.60 -15.04 -20.73
CA ALA A 110 -28.16 -13.71 -20.79
C ALA A 110 -27.37 -12.83 -21.76
N GLN A 111 -26.03 -12.82 -21.65
CA GLN A 111 -25.15 -12.09 -22.55
C GLN A 111 -25.41 -12.45 -24.02
N ALA A 112 -25.33 -13.74 -24.36
CA ALA A 112 -25.55 -14.20 -25.73
C ALA A 112 -26.93 -13.82 -26.26
N THR A 113 -27.97 -13.89 -25.41
CA THR A 113 -29.34 -13.53 -25.81
C THR A 113 -29.52 -12.02 -25.99
N CYS A 114 -28.83 -11.21 -25.19
CA CYS A 114 -28.83 -9.76 -25.36
C CYS A 114 -28.02 -9.31 -26.60
N GLU A 115 -26.93 -10.01 -26.94
CA GLU A 115 -26.19 -9.76 -28.19
C GLU A 115 -27.05 -10.04 -29.42
N LEU A 116 -27.89 -11.09 -29.38
CA LEU A 116 -28.88 -11.36 -30.43
C LEU A 116 -29.89 -10.22 -30.58
N ALA A 117 -30.33 -9.60 -29.48
CA ALA A 117 -31.20 -8.43 -29.53
C ALA A 117 -30.51 -7.24 -30.24
N LEU A 118 -29.20 -7.06 -30.04
CA LEU A 118 -28.40 -6.03 -30.73
C LEU A 118 -28.11 -6.35 -32.20
N ALA A 119 -28.16 -7.63 -32.60
CA ALA A 119 -28.06 -8.01 -34.01
C ALA A 119 -29.31 -7.55 -34.79
N GLY A 120 -30.48 -7.54 -34.14
CA GLY A 120 -31.71 -6.99 -34.69
C GLY A 120 -31.75 -5.45 -34.65
N ASP A 121 -31.43 -4.85 -33.51
CA ASP A 121 -31.34 -3.38 -33.36
C ASP A 121 -30.01 -2.98 -32.68
N PRO A 122 -29.00 -2.52 -33.45
CA PRO A 122 -27.70 -2.12 -32.91
C PRO A 122 -27.74 -0.97 -31.90
N SER A 123 -28.84 -0.21 -31.86
CA SER A 123 -29.07 0.95 -30.99
C SER A 123 -30.05 0.69 -29.86
N HIS A 124 -30.42 -0.57 -29.62
CA HIS A 124 -31.40 -0.97 -28.62
C HIS A 124 -30.93 -0.66 -27.19
N ARG A 125 -31.36 0.49 -26.64
CA ARG A 125 -30.90 1.02 -25.35
C ARG A 125 -31.11 0.05 -24.17
N PRO A 126 -32.25 -0.64 -24.01
CA PRO A 126 -32.45 -1.59 -22.91
C PRO A 126 -31.44 -2.75 -22.93
N ALA A 127 -31.13 -3.29 -24.12
CA ALA A 127 -30.13 -4.35 -24.27
C ALA A 127 -28.72 -3.84 -24.00
N LEU A 128 -28.36 -2.65 -24.48
CA LEU A 128 -27.06 -2.02 -24.19
C LEU A 128 -26.86 -1.78 -22.69
N ARG A 129 -27.90 -1.31 -21.99
CA ARG A 129 -27.90 -1.11 -20.54
C ARG A 129 -27.70 -2.43 -19.79
N LEU A 130 -28.45 -3.47 -20.16
CA LEU A 130 -28.36 -4.77 -19.50
C LEU A 130 -27.03 -5.48 -19.78
N LEU A 131 -26.50 -5.40 -21.01
CA LEU A 131 -25.17 -5.91 -21.36
C LEU A 131 -24.07 -5.19 -20.58
N THR A 132 -24.17 -3.86 -20.47
CA THR A 132 -23.22 -3.10 -19.65
C THR A 132 -23.24 -3.59 -18.20
N ARG A 133 -24.43 -3.84 -17.62
CA ARG A 133 -24.54 -4.44 -16.27
C ARG A 133 -23.92 -5.84 -16.20
N ILE A 134 -24.21 -6.71 -17.16
CA ILE A 134 -23.65 -8.06 -17.22
C ILE A 134 -22.11 -8.02 -17.24
N HIS A 135 -21.50 -7.20 -18.08
CA HIS A 135 -20.03 -7.08 -18.13
C HIS A 135 -19.44 -6.45 -16.87
N LEU A 136 -20.15 -5.51 -16.22
CA LEU A 136 -19.75 -4.99 -14.91
C LEU A 136 -19.81 -6.09 -13.83
N ASP A 137 -20.84 -6.92 -13.83
CA ASP A 137 -21.02 -8.04 -12.89
C ASP A 137 -19.95 -9.13 -13.12
N LYS A 138 -19.58 -9.39 -14.38
CA LYS A 138 -18.46 -10.27 -14.77
C LYS A 138 -17.08 -9.68 -14.51
N LYS A 139 -16.97 -8.42 -14.08
CA LYS A 139 -15.72 -7.67 -13.86
C LYS A 139 -14.86 -7.51 -15.13
N GLU A 140 -15.51 -7.27 -16.27
CA GLU A 140 -14.88 -7.07 -17.59
C GLU A 140 -14.99 -5.59 -18.01
N PRO A 141 -14.10 -4.71 -17.51
CA PRO A 141 -14.27 -3.27 -17.63
C PRO A 141 -14.10 -2.74 -19.06
N ASP A 142 -13.36 -3.41 -19.94
CA ASP A 142 -13.13 -2.93 -21.30
C ASP A 142 -14.35 -3.17 -22.21
N GLN A 143 -14.99 -4.32 -22.05
CA GLN A 143 -16.24 -4.64 -22.75
C GLN A 143 -17.38 -3.77 -22.23
N ALA A 144 -17.50 -3.62 -20.90
CA ALA A 144 -18.48 -2.72 -20.28
C ALA A 144 -18.32 -1.26 -20.78
N ALA A 145 -17.08 -0.77 -20.91
CA ALA A 145 -16.84 0.58 -21.44
C ALA A 145 -17.33 0.74 -22.88
N THR A 146 -17.11 -0.27 -23.73
CA THR A 146 -17.53 -0.25 -25.14
C THR A 146 -19.05 -0.15 -25.28
N TYR A 147 -19.81 -0.96 -24.52
CA TYR A 147 -21.27 -0.90 -24.54
C TYR A 147 -21.82 0.39 -23.90
N LEU A 148 -21.15 0.91 -22.88
CA LEU A 148 -21.52 2.17 -22.24
C LEU A 148 -21.31 3.39 -23.17
N GLU A 149 -20.24 3.41 -23.96
CA GLU A 149 -20.01 4.45 -24.96
C GLU A 149 -21.09 4.43 -26.04
N ARG A 150 -21.52 3.24 -26.47
CA ARG A 150 -22.63 3.06 -27.41
C ARG A 150 -23.99 3.47 -26.83
N LEU A 151 -24.19 3.32 -25.52
CA LEU A 151 -25.42 3.69 -24.83
C LEU A 151 -25.65 5.22 -24.85
N GLY A 152 -24.57 6.01 -24.79
CA GLY A 152 -24.63 7.47 -24.89
C GLY A 152 -25.39 8.12 -23.74
N ASP A 153 -26.28 9.07 -24.08
CA ASP A 153 -27.09 9.83 -23.11
C ASP A 153 -28.31 9.02 -22.65
N ASP A 154 -28.10 8.13 -21.68
CA ASP A 154 -29.14 7.37 -20.97
C ASP A 154 -29.20 7.81 -19.50
N PRO A 155 -30.39 7.91 -18.87
CA PRO A 155 -30.51 8.33 -17.47
C PRO A 155 -29.76 7.42 -16.48
N GLU A 156 -29.52 6.15 -16.82
CA GLU A 156 -28.75 5.23 -15.99
C GLU A 156 -27.25 5.19 -16.35
N ALA A 157 -26.85 5.78 -17.49
CA ALA A 157 -25.46 5.81 -17.91
C ALA A 157 -24.51 6.39 -16.83
N PRO A 158 -24.86 7.45 -16.05
CA PRO A 158 -24.00 7.94 -14.97
C PRO A 158 -23.74 6.91 -13.88
N LEU A 159 -24.75 6.09 -13.52
CA LEU A 159 -24.62 5.04 -12.50
C LEU A 159 -23.70 3.91 -13.00
N LEU A 160 -23.90 3.47 -14.25
CA LEU A 160 -23.06 2.45 -14.88
C LEU A 160 -21.62 2.94 -15.07
N ARG A 161 -21.45 4.22 -15.44
CA ARG A 161 -20.13 4.86 -15.56
C ARG A 161 -19.43 4.95 -14.21
N ALA A 162 -20.15 5.27 -13.14
CA ALA A 162 -19.59 5.28 -11.80
C ALA A 162 -19.13 3.88 -11.36
N ARG A 163 -19.95 2.83 -11.58
CA ARG A 163 -19.55 1.43 -11.32
C ARG A 163 -18.29 1.04 -12.12
N LEU A 164 -18.24 1.38 -13.40
CA LEU A 164 -17.08 1.16 -14.27
C LEU A 164 -15.82 1.85 -13.72
N LEU A 165 -15.94 3.11 -13.31
CA LEU A 165 -14.82 3.89 -12.76
C LEU A 165 -14.33 3.31 -11.43
N LEU A 166 -15.23 2.84 -10.56
CA LEU A 166 -14.86 2.15 -9.33
C LEU A 166 -14.07 0.87 -9.62
N LEU A 167 -14.52 0.06 -10.60
CA LEU A 167 -13.80 -1.15 -11.04
C LEU A 167 -12.41 -0.82 -11.64
N LYS A 168 -12.29 0.30 -12.37
CA LYS A 168 -11.00 0.80 -12.90
C LYS A 168 -10.12 1.46 -11.84
N GLY A 169 -10.55 1.54 -10.58
CA GLY A 169 -9.79 2.15 -9.49
C GLY A 169 -9.70 3.67 -9.57
N LYS A 170 -10.69 4.33 -10.17
CA LYS A 170 -10.78 5.80 -10.37
C LYS A 170 -11.92 6.44 -9.55
N PRO A 171 -11.89 6.35 -8.21
CA PRO A 171 -12.99 6.85 -7.37
C PRO A 171 -13.14 8.39 -7.39
N ALA A 172 -12.08 9.14 -7.69
CA ALA A 172 -12.15 10.60 -7.80
C ALA A 172 -13.07 11.06 -8.94
N GLU A 173 -12.99 10.40 -10.10
CA GLU A 173 -13.82 10.71 -11.28
C GLU A 173 -15.30 10.40 -11.04
N VAL A 174 -15.62 9.50 -10.09
CA VAL A 174 -17.01 9.20 -9.72
C VAL A 174 -17.67 10.39 -9.03
N LEU A 175 -16.94 11.13 -8.19
CA LEU A 175 -17.49 12.27 -7.46
C LEU A 175 -17.77 13.48 -8.37
N SER A 176 -17.15 13.55 -9.55
CA SER A 176 -17.45 14.59 -10.55
C SER A 176 -18.62 14.23 -11.47
N LEU A 177 -19.14 13.00 -11.40
CA LEU A 177 -20.31 12.61 -12.17
C LEU A 177 -21.60 13.16 -11.54
N PRO A 178 -22.58 13.57 -12.36
CA PRO A 178 -23.92 13.95 -11.89
C PRO A 178 -24.69 12.67 -11.50
N LEU A 179 -24.40 12.15 -10.30
CA LEU A 179 -25.09 10.98 -9.75
C LEU A 179 -26.48 11.37 -9.23
N PRO A 180 -27.52 10.55 -9.47
CA PRO A 180 -28.84 10.80 -8.91
C PRO A 180 -28.84 10.65 -7.38
N GLU A 181 -29.64 11.45 -6.67
CA GLU A 181 -29.77 11.43 -5.20
C GLU A 181 -30.55 10.20 -4.64
N GLY A 182 -30.82 9.22 -5.51
CA GLY A 182 -31.39 7.93 -5.14
C GLY A 182 -30.41 7.08 -4.30
N PRO A 183 -30.90 5.96 -3.71
CA PRO A 183 -30.08 5.11 -2.85
C PRO A 183 -28.86 4.52 -3.57
N GLU A 184 -29.00 4.16 -4.84
CA GLU A 184 -27.90 3.59 -5.64
C GLU A 184 -26.82 4.64 -5.96
N GLY A 185 -27.21 5.86 -6.32
CA GLY A 185 -26.26 6.94 -6.58
C GLY A 185 -25.50 7.36 -5.32
N ARG A 186 -26.19 7.43 -4.17
CA ARG A 186 -25.57 7.68 -2.87
C ARG A 186 -24.65 6.55 -2.41
N LEU A 187 -25.01 5.29 -2.68
CA LEU A 187 -24.12 4.14 -2.43
C LEU A 187 -22.83 4.25 -3.26
N LEU A 188 -22.93 4.55 -4.55
CA LEU A 188 -21.74 4.73 -5.40
C LEU A 188 -20.87 5.92 -4.96
N ARG A 189 -21.49 7.00 -4.47
CA ARG A 189 -20.79 8.13 -3.86
C ARG A 189 -20.06 7.69 -2.58
N ALA A 190 -20.72 6.92 -1.71
CA ALA A 190 -20.10 6.38 -0.49
C ALA A 190 -18.93 5.44 -0.80
N LEU A 191 -19.07 4.55 -1.80
CA LEU A 191 -18.00 3.67 -2.28
C LEU A 191 -16.82 4.45 -2.88
N ALA A 192 -17.10 5.54 -3.60
CA ALA A 192 -16.06 6.45 -4.09
C ALA A 192 -15.31 7.14 -2.95
N LEU A 193 -16.03 7.63 -1.94
CA LEU A 193 -15.43 8.23 -0.74
C LEU A 193 -14.59 7.20 0.05
N GLU A 194 -15.04 5.95 0.15
CA GLU A 194 -14.27 4.82 0.71
C GLU A 194 -12.96 4.63 -0.07
N GLY A 195 -13.02 4.59 -1.41
CA GLY A 195 -11.86 4.47 -2.29
C GLY A 195 -10.84 5.61 -2.15
N LEU A 196 -11.32 6.82 -1.82
CA LEU A 196 -10.50 7.99 -1.51
C LEU A 196 -10.01 8.05 -0.04
N LYS A 197 -10.34 7.05 0.78
CA LYS A 197 -10.03 6.98 2.21
C LYS A 197 -10.64 8.11 3.05
N ARG A 198 -11.70 8.74 2.55
CA ARG A 198 -12.50 9.74 3.29
C ARG A 198 -13.56 9.02 4.13
N HIS A 199 -13.09 8.19 5.06
CA HIS A 199 -13.92 7.20 5.76
C HIS A 199 -15.06 7.82 6.58
N GLU A 200 -14.85 8.99 7.19
CA GLU A 200 -15.89 9.68 7.97
C GLU A 200 -17.04 10.18 7.08
N GLU A 201 -16.72 10.73 5.91
CA GLU A 201 -17.71 11.22 4.95
C GLU A 201 -18.45 10.06 4.30
N ALA A 202 -17.72 9.00 3.92
CA ALA A 202 -18.31 7.76 3.43
C ALA A 202 -19.28 7.16 4.46
N LEU A 203 -18.92 7.19 5.75
CA LEU A 203 -19.77 6.68 6.82
C LEU A 203 -21.05 7.51 6.99
N LYS A 204 -20.95 8.84 6.91
CA LYS A 204 -22.12 9.73 6.98
C LYS A 204 -23.12 9.43 5.87
N GLU A 205 -22.64 9.27 4.64
CA GLU A 205 -23.47 8.91 3.49
C GLU A 205 -24.09 7.51 3.67
N ALA A 206 -23.26 6.51 3.97
CA ALA A 206 -23.69 5.12 4.06
C ALA A 206 -24.71 4.87 5.18
N LYS A 207 -24.63 5.60 6.30
CA LYS A 207 -25.59 5.49 7.42
C LYS A 207 -27.02 5.85 7.06
N THR A 208 -27.22 6.68 6.02
CA THR A 208 -28.55 7.13 5.59
C THR A 208 -29.21 6.18 4.59
N LEU A 209 -28.48 5.16 4.12
CA LEU A 209 -28.95 4.20 3.14
C LEU A 209 -29.79 3.10 3.79
N PRO A 210 -30.75 2.51 3.04
CA PRO A 210 -31.46 1.33 3.53
C PRO A 210 -30.47 0.17 3.78
N PRO A 211 -30.71 -0.67 4.82
CA PRO A 211 -29.85 -1.80 5.14
C PRO A 211 -30.01 -2.90 4.09
N THR A 212 -29.18 -2.85 3.05
CA THR A 212 -28.99 -3.95 2.10
C THR A 212 -27.68 -4.69 2.44
N PRO A 213 -27.49 -5.94 2.02
CA PRO A 213 -26.25 -6.68 2.29
C PRO A 213 -24.99 -5.91 1.87
N GLU A 214 -25.02 -5.28 0.70
CA GLU A 214 -23.91 -4.44 0.22
C GLU A 214 -23.63 -3.24 1.12
N VAL A 215 -24.67 -2.58 1.62
CA VAL A 215 -24.57 -1.44 2.55
C VAL A 215 -24.05 -1.90 3.91
N CYS A 216 -24.54 -3.03 4.44
CA CYS A 216 -24.08 -3.58 5.70
C CYS A 216 -22.59 -3.96 5.64
N LEU A 217 -22.15 -4.60 4.55
CA LEU A 217 -20.75 -4.92 4.30
C LEU A 217 -19.89 -3.65 4.15
N LEU A 218 -20.41 -2.61 3.49
CA LEU A 218 -19.73 -1.32 3.39
C LEU A 218 -19.58 -0.66 4.76
N LEU A 219 -20.66 -0.58 5.54
CA LEU A 219 -20.65 -0.01 6.89
C LEU A 219 -19.65 -0.75 7.80
N ALA A 220 -19.64 -2.09 7.76
CA ALA A 220 -18.68 -2.92 8.47
C ALA A 220 -17.22 -2.56 8.11
N ARG A 221 -16.90 -2.39 6.81
CA ARG A 221 -15.56 -1.97 6.36
C ARG A 221 -15.21 -0.55 6.82
N LEU A 222 -16.15 0.38 6.75
CA LEU A 222 -15.94 1.77 7.17
C LEU A 222 -15.72 1.88 8.69
N TYR A 223 -16.48 1.14 9.48
CA TYR A 223 -16.30 1.09 10.93
C TYR A 223 -14.96 0.47 11.33
N LEU A 224 -14.53 -0.61 10.66
CA LEU A 224 -13.18 -1.16 10.85
C LEU A 224 -12.10 -0.12 10.49
N ALA A 225 -12.26 0.61 9.39
CA ALA A 225 -11.31 1.64 8.97
C ALA A 225 -11.22 2.82 9.96
N LEU A 226 -12.29 3.09 10.70
CA LEU A 226 -12.39 4.12 11.74
C LEU A 226 -12.07 3.60 13.15
N ASP A 227 -11.51 2.39 13.27
CA ASP A 227 -11.14 1.76 14.55
C ASP A 227 -12.33 1.56 15.51
N LYS A 228 -13.52 1.33 14.96
CA LYS A 228 -14.79 1.09 15.67
C LYS A 228 -15.39 -0.28 15.32
N PRO A 229 -14.68 -1.39 15.55
CA PRO A 229 -15.12 -2.70 15.08
C PRO A 229 -16.44 -3.18 15.74
N GLU A 230 -16.74 -2.77 16.96
CA GLU A 230 -17.99 -3.10 17.66
C GLU A 230 -19.23 -2.52 16.95
N GLU A 231 -19.14 -1.28 16.48
CA GLU A 231 -20.20 -0.66 15.68
C GLU A 231 -20.39 -1.42 14.36
N GLY A 232 -19.29 -1.88 13.74
CA GLY A 232 -19.32 -2.71 12.53
C GLY A 232 -19.99 -4.07 12.73
N LEU A 233 -19.77 -4.73 13.87
CA LEU A 233 -20.40 -6.01 14.19
C LEU A 233 -21.91 -5.91 14.40
N SER A 234 -22.40 -4.78 14.90
CA SER A 234 -23.82 -4.55 15.14
C SER A 234 -24.65 -4.38 13.85
N VAL A 235 -23.99 -4.02 12.74
CA VAL A 235 -24.65 -3.75 11.45
C VAL A 235 -24.77 -5.02 10.59
N LEU A 236 -23.97 -6.05 10.87
CA LEU A 236 -23.98 -7.29 10.09
C LEU A 236 -25.10 -8.22 10.56
N ASP A 237 -25.94 -8.66 9.61
CA ASP A 237 -27.12 -9.49 9.83
C ASP A 237 -26.85 -10.96 9.43
N SER A 238 -27.86 -11.69 8.92
CA SER A 238 -27.82 -13.15 8.71
C SER A 238 -27.34 -13.64 7.34
N GLY A 239 -27.08 -12.75 6.38
CA GLY A 239 -26.62 -13.12 5.03
C GLY A 239 -25.33 -13.96 5.05
N LEU A 240 -25.11 -14.83 4.05
CA LEU A 240 -23.91 -15.70 4.01
C LEU A 240 -22.60 -14.88 4.04
N GLU A 241 -22.51 -13.85 3.18
CA GLU A 241 -21.34 -12.94 3.13
C GLU A 241 -21.22 -12.08 4.39
N GLU A 242 -22.36 -11.66 4.96
CA GLU A 242 -22.39 -10.88 6.20
C GLU A 242 -21.92 -11.69 7.41
N ARG A 243 -22.36 -12.95 7.53
CA ARG A 243 -21.88 -13.89 8.56
C ARG A 243 -20.37 -14.14 8.40
N LEU A 244 -19.88 -14.31 7.17
CA LEU A 244 -18.46 -14.47 6.91
C LEU A 244 -17.66 -13.23 7.37
N GLU A 245 -18.08 -12.02 6.96
CA GLU A 245 -17.40 -10.80 7.40
C GLU A 245 -17.57 -10.56 8.91
N LYS A 246 -18.66 -11.02 9.53
CA LYS A 246 -18.83 -10.98 11.00
C LYS A 246 -17.80 -11.86 11.70
N GLY A 247 -17.59 -13.09 11.24
CA GLY A 247 -16.52 -13.97 11.73
C GLY A 247 -15.14 -13.32 11.59
N ARG A 248 -14.89 -12.69 10.44
CA ARG A 248 -13.63 -11.97 10.20
C ARG A 248 -13.47 -10.76 11.14
N LEU A 249 -14.50 -9.94 11.32
CA LEU A 249 -14.47 -8.81 12.24
C LEU A 249 -14.25 -9.26 13.69
N LEU A 250 -14.91 -10.33 14.14
CA LEU A 250 -14.69 -10.90 15.48
C LEU A 250 -13.22 -11.26 15.68
N PHE A 251 -12.60 -11.91 14.71
CA PHE A 251 -11.17 -12.25 14.77
C PHE A 251 -10.30 -11.00 14.85
N LEU A 252 -10.53 -10.01 13.97
CA LEU A 252 -9.77 -8.78 13.93
C LEU A 252 -9.91 -7.96 15.23
N SER A 253 -11.07 -8.03 15.88
CA SER A 253 -11.39 -7.34 17.14
C SER A 253 -10.82 -8.02 18.38
N GLY A 254 -10.11 -9.14 18.23
CA GLY A 254 -9.53 -9.87 19.37
C GLY A 254 -10.46 -10.90 20.03
N ARG A 255 -11.50 -11.35 19.31
CA ARG A 255 -12.39 -12.46 19.72
C ARG A 255 -12.20 -13.70 18.83
N PRO A 256 -11.00 -14.32 18.83
CA PRO A 256 -10.66 -15.42 17.93
C PRO A 256 -11.50 -16.67 18.17
N ASN A 257 -11.91 -16.98 19.40
CA ASN A 257 -12.71 -18.17 19.69
C ASN A 257 -14.12 -18.08 19.11
N GLU A 258 -14.79 -16.93 19.27
CA GLU A 258 -16.09 -16.66 18.64
C GLU A 258 -15.97 -16.71 17.10
N ALA A 259 -14.91 -16.09 16.56
CA ALA A 259 -14.64 -16.12 15.13
C ALA A 259 -14.44 -17.55 14.58
N ILE A 260 -13.63 -18.37 15.26
CA ILE A 260 -13.37 -19.76 14.88
C ILE A 260 -14.69 -20.53 14.85
N SER A 261 -15.47 -20.47 15.93
CA SER A 261 -16.75 -21.20 16.02
C SER A 261 -17.73 -20.82 14.92
N LEU A 262 -17.82 -19.53 14.59
CA LEU A 262 -18.70 -19.03 13.52
C LEU A 262 -18.20 -19.45 12.14
N LEU A 263 -16.90 -19.31 11.87
CA LEU A 263 -16.32 -19.61 10.56
C LEU A 263 -16.28 -21.12 10.29
N GLU A 264 -15.98 -21.96 11.29
CA GLU A 264 -16.06 -23.43 11.17
C GLU A 264 -17.47 -23.88 10.77
N ALA A 265 -18.50 -23.30 11.40
CA ALA A 265 -19.90 -23.61 11.08
C ALA A 265 -20.29 -23.19 9.65
N LEU A 266 -19.68 -22.14 9.10
CA LEU A 266 -19.94 -21.67 7.74
C LEU A 266 -19.23 -22.49 6.65
N LEU A 267 -18.11 -23.17 6.96
CA LEU A 267 -17.29 -23.84 5.94
C LEU A 267 -18.08 -24.79 5.01
N PRO A 268 -19.02 -25.63 5.50
CA PRO A 268 -19.82 -26.50 4.63
C PRO A 268 -20.71 -25.71 3.65
N GLU A 269 -21.27 -24.58 4.08
CA GLU A 269 -22.08 -23.70 3.24
C GLU A 269 -21.25 -23.00 2.15
N LEU A 270 -19.95 -22.81 2.40
CA LEU A 270 -19.02 -22.13 1.49
C LEU A 270 -18.40 -23.06 0.42
N ALA A 271 -18.66 -24.36 0.47
CA ALA A 271 -18.03 -25.34 -0.43
C ALA A 271 -18.26 -25.05 -1.92
N GLY A 272 -19.39 -24.43 -2.28
CA GLY A 272 -19.71 -24.02 -3.66
C GLY A 272 -19.14 -22.65 -4.08
N GLN A 273 -18.45 -21.93 -3.19
CA GLN A 273 -18.02 -20.54 -3.41
C GLN A 273 -16.53 -20.35 -3.06
N PRO A 274 -15.60 -20.66 -3.99
CA PRO A 274 -14.17 -20.74 -3.70
C PRO A 274 -13.57 -19.42 -3.19
N GLU A 275 -14.07 -18.27 -3.65
CA GLU A 275 -13.62 -16.95 -3.20
C GLU A 275 -13.98 -16.66 -1.74
N LEU A 276 -15.19 -17.04 -1.31
CA LEU A 276 -15.63 -16.89 0.08
C LEU A 276 -14.95 -17.93 0.99
N ALA A 277 -14.82 -19.18 0.52
CA ALA A 277 -14.08 -20.22 1.21
C ALA A 277 -12.62 -19.83 1.46
N ARG A 278 -11.95 -19.23 0.46
CA ARG A 278 -10.58 -18.68 0.62
C ARG A 278 -10.51 -17.64 1.73
N LYS A 279 -11.47 -16.71 1.80
CA LYS A 279 -11.52 -15.69 2.86
C LYS A 279 -11.74 -16.31 4.24
N ALA A 280 -12.63 -17.28 4.36
CA ALA A 280 -12.89 -18.00 5.62
C ALA A 280 -11.64 -18.77 6.08
N LEU A 281 -11.06 -19.58 5.20
CA LEU A 281 -9.89 -20.42 5.49
C LEU A 281 -8.66 -19.59 5.83
N SER A 282 -8.39 -18.49 5.11
CA SER A 282 -7.28 -17.60 5.46
C SER A 282 -7.44 -16.98 6.85
N THR A 283 -8.67 -16.64 7.25
CA THR A 283 -8.96 -16.13 8.60
C THR A 283 -8.79 -17.21 9.66
N LEU A 284 -9.29 -18.43 9.41
CA LEU A 284 -9.14 -19.58 10.30
C LEU A 284 -7.69 -20.00 10.49
N VAL A 285 -6.88 -20.03 9.43
CA VAL A 285 -5.43 -20.31 9.52
C VAL A 285 -4.76 -19.35 10.49
N LEU A 286 -5.01 -18.05 10.34
CA LEU A 286 -4.44 -17.02 11.23
C LEU A 286 -4.97 -17.18 12.66
N ALA A 287 -6.25 -17.51 12.83
CA ALA A 287 -6.87 -17.69 14.14
C ALA A 287 -6.30 -18.91 14.88
N TYR A 288 -6.25 -20.09 14.26
CA TYR A 288 -5.72 -21.31 14.89
C TYR A 288 -4.25 -21.18 15.25
N LEU A 289 -3.41 -20.77 14.28
CA LEU A 289 -1.98 -20.60 14.52
C LEU A 289 -1.73 -19.49 15.55
N GLY A 290 -2.57 -18.44 15.54
CA GLY A 290 -2.59 -17.37 16.52
C GLY A 290 -2.91 -17.81 17.95
N GLN A 291 -3.83 -18.78 18.12
CA GLN A 291 -4.13 -19.43 19.39
C GLN A 291 -3.07 -20.44 19.82
N GLY A 292 -2.22 -20.90 18.90
CA GLY A 292 -1.27 -21.99 19.11
C GLY A 292 -1.84 -23.39 18.83
N ASP A 293 -3.00 -23.49 18.18
CA ASP A 293 -3.53 -24.75 17.66
C ASP A 293 -2.88 -25.08 16.30
N TRP A 294 -1.67 -25.62 16.38
CA TRP A 294 -0.87 -25.96 15.20
C TRP A 294 -1.50 -27.04 14.34
N ALA A 295 -2.21 -28.00 14.93
CA ALA A 295 -2.81 -29.12 14.21
C ALA A 295 -3.96 -28.65 13.31
N ARG A 296 -4.91 -27.90 13.87
CA ARG A 296 -6.02 -27.32 13.07
C ARG A 296 -5.51 -26.25 12.10
N GLY A 297 -4.52 -25.46 12.51
CA GLY A 297 -3.90 -24.45 11.65
C GLY A 297 -3.25 -25.06 10.40
N GLN A 298 -2.50 -26.15 10.52
CA GLN A 298 -1.92 -26.87 9.38
C GLN A 298 -2.99 -27.50 8.48
N ALA A 299 -4.03 -28.09 9.07
CA ALA A 299 -5.14 -28.65 8.30
C ALA A 299 -5.87 -27.58 7.47
N ALA A 300 -6.17 -26.42 8.07
CA ALA A 300 -6.78 -25.29 7.37
C ALA A 300 -5.84 -24.71 6.29
N LEU A 301 -4.52 -24.68 6.54
CA LEU A 301 -3.53 -24.22 5.58
C LEU A 301 -3.43 -25.15 4.37
N ALA A 302 -3.51 -26.47 4.60
CA ALA A 302 -3.53 -27.46 3.53
C ALA A 302 -4.77 -27.29 2.64
N GLN A 303 -5.96 -27.08 3.23
CA GLN A 303 -7.17 -26.76 2.46
C GLN A 303 -7.03 -25.46 1.65
N LEU A 304 -6.48 -24.41 2.28
CA LEU A 304 -6.23 -23.13 1.61
C LEU A 304 -5.23 -23.27 0.44
N SER A 305 -4.22 -24.13 0.57
CA SER A 305 -3.24 -24.39 -0.49
C SER A 305 -3.85 -25.05 -1.73
N GLY A 306 -4.98 -25.76 -1.57
CA GLY A 306 -5.75 -26.28 -2.70
C GLY A 306 -6.50 -25.20 -3.48
N LEU A 307 -6.73 -24.03 -2.88
CA LEU A 307 -7.42 -22.90 -3.51
C LEU A 307 -6.46 -21.83 -4.05
N VAL A 308 -5.24 -21.73 -3.50
CA VAL A 308 -4.30 -20.64 -3.80
C VAL A 308 -2.86 -21.12 -3.83
N ASN A 309 -2.05 -20.58 -4.75
CA ASN A 309 -0.61 -20.81 -4.80
C ASN A 309 0.13 -20.07 -3.67
N LEU A 310 0.16 -20.66 -2.48
CA LEU A 310 0.84 -20.09 -1.31
C LEU A 310 2.35 -19.86 -1.52
N PRO A 311 3.13 -20.81 -2.09
CA PRO A 311 4.55 -20.57 -2.38
C PRO A 311 4.77 -19.38 -3.33
N GLY A 312 3.94 -19.25 -4.36
CA GLY A 312 3.99 -18.13 -5.29
C GLY A 312 3.73 -16.78 -4.60
N LEU A 313 2.74 -16.72 -3.69
CA LEU A 313 2.45 -15.52 -2.90
C LEU A 313 3.61 -15.16 -1.96
N LEU A 314 4.21 -16.15 -1.31
CA LEU A 314 5.37 -15.95 -0.44
C LEU A 314 6.55 -15.37 -1.24
N LEU A 315 6.87 -15.97 -2.39
CA LEU A 315 7.98 -15.53 -3.23
C LEU A 315 7.74 -14.12 -3.79
N ALA A 316 6.51 -13.81 -4.22
CA ALA A 316 6.12 -12.49 -4.69
C ALA A 316 6.37 -11.39 -3.63
N ARG A 317 6.28 -11.74 -2.34
CA ARG A 317 6.57 -10.83 -1.23
C ARG A 317 8.04 -10.84 -0.79
N ALA A 318 8.69 -12.00 -0.80
CA ALA A 318 10.02 -12.20 -0.24
C ALA A 318 11.17 -11.93 -1.23
N TRP A 319 10.93 -11.90 -2.54
CA TRP A 319 12.01 -11.79 -3.53
C TRP A 319 12.94 -10.56 -3.35
N PRO A 320 12.48 -9.34 -2.98
CA PRO A 320 13.39 -8.20 -2.83
C PRO A 320 14.32 -8.40 -1.63
N TRP A 321 13.80 -8.98 -0.55
CA TRP A 321 14.58 -9.33 0.63
C TRP A 321 15.58 -10.44 0.33
N LEU A 322 15.14 -11.48 -0.39
CA LEU A 322 15.98 -12.62 -0.77
C LEU A 322 17.13 -12.18 -1.70
N LEU A 323 16.85 -11.30 -2.66
CA LEU A 323 17.87 -10.72 -3.52
C LEU A 323 18.91 -9.92 -2.71
N ALA A 324 18.47 -9.04 -1.82
CA ALA A 324 19.37 -8.28 -0.94
C ALA A 324 20.21 -9.21 -0.05
N PHE A 325 19.62 -10.31 0.42
CA PHE A 325 20.30 -11.31 1.25
C PHE A 325 21.39 -12.04 0.46
N LEU A 326 21.10 -12.47 -0.77
CA LEU A 326 22.08 -13.11 -1.64
C LEU A 326 23.25 -12.17 -1.99
N VAL A 327 22.96 -10.90 -2.28
CA VAL A 327 24.00 -9.89 -2.52
C VAL A 327 24.86 -9.69 -1.27
N PHE A 328 24.23 -9.55 -0.10
CA PHE A 328 24.93 -9.43 1.17
C PHE A 328 25.84 -10.63 1.46
N LEU A 329 25.35 -11.85 1.25
CA LEU A 329 26.13 -13.07 1.39
C LEU A 329 27.30 -13.13 0.40
N GLY A 330 27.07 -12.78 -0.86
CA GLY A 330 28.11 -12.72 -1.89
C GLY A 330 29.22 -11.73 -1.55
N LEU A 331 28.87 -10.56 -0.99
CA LEU A 331 29.86 -9.58 -0.52
C LEU A 331 30.64 -10.07 0.70
N ILE A 332 30.01 -10.78 1.62
CA ILE A 332 30.72 -11.42 2.75
C ILE A 332 31.72 -12.44 2.22
N LEU A 333 31.31 -13.34 1.33
CA LEU A 333 32.19 -14.36 0.75
C LEU A 333 33.36 -13.73 -0.01
N LEU A 334 33.09 -12.68 -0.79
CA LEU A 334 34.13 -11.91 -1.48
C LEU A 334 35.09 -11.26 -0.48
N GLY A 335 34.57 -10.68 0.59
CA GLY A 335 35.35 -10.08 1.66
C GLY A 335 36.26 -11.09 2.35
N GLU A 336 35.72 -12.23 2.77
CA GLU A 336 36.49 -13.31 3.41
C GLU A 336 37.57 -13.88 2.47
N SER A 337 37.31 -13.98 1.15
CA SER A 337 38.32 -14.46 0.20
C SER A 337 39.54 -13.55 0.04
N ARG A 338 39.42 -12.27 0.41
CA ARG A 338 40.49 -11.26 0.29
C ARG A 338 41.34 -11.12 1.56
N ILE A 339 41.01 -11.83 2.64
CA ILE A 339 41.73 -11.72 3.90
C ILE A 339 43.01 -12.56 3.82
N GLU A 340 44.17 -11.90 3.90
CA GLU A 340 45.45 -12.59 3.95
C GLU A 340 45.59 -13.37 5.28
N PRO A 341 46.08 -14.62 5.25
CA PRO A 341 46.30 -15.39 6.47
C PRO A 341 47.39 -14.72 7.33
N LEU A 342 46.99 -14.26 8.52
CA LEU A 342 47.89 -13.59 9.47
C LEU A 342 49.06 -14.51 9.84
N ARG A 343 50.30 -14.04 9.62
CA ARG A 343 51.54 -14.75 10.00
C ARG A 343 52.01 -14.40 11.42
N THR A 344 51.47 -13.36 12.04
CA THR A 344 51.89 -12.84 13.35
C THR A 344 50.68 -12.41 14.18
N VAL A 345 50.68 -12.73 15.48
CA VAL A 345 49.61 -12.37 16.41
C VAL A 345 49.96 -11.02 17.04
N GLU A 346 49.34 -9.95 16.56
CA GLU A 346 49.43 -8.64 17.22
C GLU A 346 48.44 -8.59 18.40
N VAL A 347 48.95 -8.34 19.60
CA VAL A 347 48.11 -8.16 20.79
C VAL A 347 47.55 -6.75 20.78
N VAL A 348 46.32 -6.61 20.28
CA VAL A 348 45.58 -5.34 20.28
C VAL A 348 44.91 -5.14 21.63
N GLU A 349 45.20 -4.04 22.32
CA GLU A 349 44.49 -3.64 23.54
C GLU A 349 43.05 -3.20 23.20
N ASN A 350 42.04 -3.99 23.62
CA ASN A 350 40.61 -3.82 23.33
C ASN A 350 40.20 -4.06 21.85
N PRO A 351 40.29 -5.31 21.35
CA PRO A 351 39.91 -5.63 19.96
C PRO A 351 38.44 -5.32 19.69
N LEU A 352 38.14 -4.81 18.49
CA LEU A 352 36.76 -4.68 18.01
C LEU A 352 36.10 -6.07 18.00
N PRO A 353 34.82 -6.17 18.38
CA PRO A 353 34.10 -7.43 18.24
C PRO A 353 34.04 -7.81 16.75
N GLY A 354 34.15 -9.11 16.47
CA GLY A 354 34.04 -9.59 15.09
C GLY A 354 32.63 -9.40 14.52
N PRO A 355 32.47 -9.47 13.18
CA PRO A 355 31.17 -9.34 12.53
C PRO A 355 30.16 -10.40 12.99
N GLY A 356 30.63 -11.60 13.35
CA GLY A 356 29.76 -12.64 13.94
C GLY A 356 29.09 -12.20 15.24
N SER A 357 29.81 -11.50 16.13
CA SER A 357 29.24 -10.99 17.38
C SER A 357 28.23 -9.86 17.12
N LEU A 358 28.47 -9.03 16.10
CA LEU A 358 27.53 -8.02 15.62
C LEU A 358 26.23 -8.66 15.09
N TYR A 359 26.34 -9.70 14.25
CA TYR A 359 25.15 -10.40 13.73
C TYR A 359 24.39 -11.12 14.84
N LEU A 360 25.10 -11.76 15.78
CA LEU A 360 24.48 -12.41 16.94
C LEU A 360 23.72 -11.41 17.81
N PHE A 361 24.32 -10.26 18.08
CA PHE A 361 23.68 -9.20 18.86
C PHE A 361 22.40 -8.68 18.17
N LEU A 362 22.47 -8.44 16.85
CA LEU A 362 21.31 -8.04 16.06
C LEU A 362 20.19 -9.11 16.09
N LEU A 363 20.57 -10.39 15.92
CA LEU A 363 19.63 -11.51 15.96
C LEU A 363 18.94 -11.61 17.33
N LEU A 364 19.69 -11.49 18.43
CA LEU A 364 19.14 -11.51 19.78
C LEU A 364 18.18 -10.34 20.03
N ALA A 365 18.54 -9.13 19.59
CA ALA A 365 17.66 -7.97 19.69
C ALA A 365 16.37 -8.15 18.88
N LEU A 366 16.46 -8.76 17.70
CA LEU A 366 15.31 -9.06 16.84
C LEU A 366 14.39 -10.13 17.46
N LEU A 367 14.97 -11.19 18.02
CA LEU A 367 14.21 -12.22 18.74
C LEU A 367 13.52 -11.66 20.00
N LEU A 368 14.21 -10.80 20.76
CA LEU A 368 13.62 -10.14 21.92
C LEU A 368 12.46 -9.21 21.52
N ALA A 369 12.67 -8.38 20.50
CA ALA A 369 11.62 -7.50 19.97
C ALA A 369 10.42 -8.28 19.42
N LEU A 370 10.67 -9.39 18.72
CA LEU A 370 9.63 -10.28 18.22
C LEU A 370 8.85 -10.92 19.38
N GLY A 371 9.54 -11.42 20.40
CA GLY A 371 8.92 -11.99 21.59
C GLY A 371 8.01 -10.98 22.31
N LEU A 372 8.48 -9.75 22.51
CA LEU A 372 7.69 -8.67 23.10
C LEU A 372 6.49 -8.29 22.22
N ALA A 373 6.64 -8.27 20.89
CA ALA A 373 5.54 -8.01 19.97
C ALA A 373 4.48 -9.13 19.97
N VAL A 374 4.91 -10.40 20.08
CA VAL A 374 4.00 -11.55 20.23
C VAL A 374 3.24 -11.48 21.55
N LEU A 375 3.91 -11.13 22.65
CA LEU A 375 3.26 -10.94 23.95
C LEU A 375 2.24 -9.80 23.90
N LEU A 376 2.58 -8.67 23.26
CA LEU A 376 1.68 -7.55 23.06
C LEU A 376 0.47 -7.95 22.19
N GLY A 377 0.69 -8.70 21.11
CA GLY A 377 -0.38 -9.22 20.26
C GLY A 377 -1.34 -10.14 20.99
N LYS A 378 -0.80 -11.06 21.82
CA LYS A 378 -1.62 -11.91 22.70
C LYS A 378 -2.39 -11.09 23.72
N ALA A 379 -1.78 -10.05 24.31
CA ALA A 379 -2.43 -9.22 25.32
C ALA A 379 -3.57 -8.38 24.74
N LEU A 380 -3.41 -7.82 23.54
CA LEU A 380 -4.39 -6.93 22.91
C LEU A 380 -5.48 -7.67 22.14
N PHE A 381 -5.15 -8.79 21.49
CA PHE A 381 -6.06 -9.45 20.53
C PHE A 381 -6.23 -10.95 20.76
N ALA A 382 -5.70 -11.48 21.87
CA ALA A 382 -5.59 -12.92 22.08
C ALA A 382 -4.92 -13.66 20.90
N ASN A 383 -4.09 -12.99 20.09
CA ASN A 383 -3.50 -13.54 18.87
C ASN A 383 -1.97 -13.38 18.86
N ALA A 384 -1.25 -14.50 18.88
CA ALA A 384 0.21 -14.50 18.78
C ALA A 384 0.73 -13.96 17.43
N LEU A 385 -0.07 -14.10 16.37
CA LEU A 385 0.27 -13.69 15.00
C LEU A 385 -0.21 -12.28 14.67
N ALA A 386 -0.54 -11.45 15.66
CA ALA A 386 -1.02 -10.08 15.44
C ALA A 386 -0.06 -9.24 14.57
N LEU A 387 1.26 -9.50 14.64
CA LEU A 387 2.27 -8.80 13.85
C LEU A 387 2.17 -9.05 12.33
N VAL A 388 1.57 -10.18 11.92
CA VAL A 388 1.36 -10.54 10.50
C VAL A 388 -0.11 -10.57 10.11
N THR A 389 -1.01 -10.34 11.07
CA THR A 389 -2.45 -10.34 10.85
C THR A 389 -2.89 -8.95 10.35
N PRO A 390 -3.59 -8.85 9.20
CA PRO A 390 -4.09 -7.58 8.70
C PRO A 390 -4.91 -6.83 9.77
N TYR A 391 -4.92 -5.49 9.73
CA TYR A 391 -5.50 -4.61 10.75
C TYR A 391 -4.78 -4.63 12.11
N GLN A 392 -4.60 -5.80 12.75
CA GLN A 392 -3.90 -5.92 14.04
C GLN A 392 -2.42 -5.50 13.94
N GLN A 393 -1.78 -5.82 12.82
CA GLN A 393 -0.41 -5.42 12.54
C GLN A 393 -0.23 -3.90 12.62
N ASN A 394 -1.23 -3.10 12.26
CA ASN A 394 -1.13 -1.63 12.33
C ASN A 394 -0.97 -1.14 13.78
N GLN A 395 -1.47 -1.90 14.75
CA GLN A 395 -1.37 -1.55 16.17
C GLN A 395 -0.10 -2.14 16.82
N VAL A 396 0.35 -3.32 16.37
CA VAL A 396 1.49 -4.03 16.98
C VAL A 396 2.85 -3.68 16.35
N LEU A 397 2.90 -3.47 15.03
CA LEU A 397 4.15 -3.24 14.29
C LEU A 397 4.92 -1.99 14.75
N PRO A 398 4.29 -0.84 15.07
CA PRO A 398 5.01 0.31 15.59
C PRO A 398 5.75 0.02 16.92
N SER A 399 5.11 -0.77 17.78
CA SER A 399 5.71 -1.23 19.04
C SER A 399 6.87 -2.19 18.79
N PHE A 400 6.79 -3.05 17.77
CA PHE A 400 7.92 -3.91 17.38
C PHE A 400 9.16 -3.10 17.01
N TYR A 401 9.03 -2.05 16.20
CA TYR A 401 10.17 -1.19 15.87
C TYR A 401 10.73 -0.49 17.10
N LEU A 402 9.87 -0.03 18.01
CA LEU A 402 10.30 0.56 19.28
C LEU A 402 11.09 -0.45 20.12
N PHE A 403 10.58 -1.67 20.30
CA PHE A 403 11.25 -2.72 21.05
C PHE A 403 12.60 -3.10 20.43
N LEU A 404 12.69 -3.18 19.10
CA LEU A 404 13.95 -3.44 18.41
C LEU A 404 14.95 -2.30 18.61
N GLY A 405 14.50 -1.04 18.51
CA GLY A 405 15.33 0.14 18.74
C GLY A 405 15.87 0.20 20.16
N LEU A 406 14.98 0.02 21.15
CA LEU A 406 15.37 -0.04 22.56
C LEU A 406 16.34 -1.19 22.84
N SER A 407 16.10 -2.38 22.28
CA SER A 407 16.96 -3.55 22.49
C SER A 407 18.37 -3.32 21.94
N LEU A 408 18.48 -2.76 20.73
CA LEU A 408 19.77 -2.42 20.13
C LEU A 408 20.49 -1.31 20.90
N PHE A 409 19.77 -0.26 21.28
CA PHE A 409 20.34 0.88 22.01
C PHE A 409 20.81 0.49 23.42
N LEU A 410 19.96 -0.18 24.21
CA LEU A 410 20.30 -0.66 25.55
C LEU A 410 21.42 -1.70 25.50
N GLY A 411 21.35 -2.64 24.56
CA GLY A 411 22.41 -3.63 24.41
C GLY A 411 23.76 -2.98 24.04
N LEU A 412 23.76 -1.91 23.24
CA LEU A 412 24.96 -1.15 22.92
C LEU A 412 25.50 -0.38 24.14
N LEU A 413 24.61 0.23 24.95
CA LEU A 413 24.97 0.87 26.22
C LEU A 413 25.62 -0.11 27.21
N LEU A 414 25.09 -1.33 27.30
CA LEU A 414 25.56 -2.36 28.22
C LEU A 414 26.86 -3.02 27.72
N TRP A 415 26.92 -3.37 26.44
CA TRP A 415 28.01 -4.17 25.87
C TRP A 415 29.21 -3.32 25.42
N GLN A 416 28.97 -2.14 24.84
CA GLN A 416 29.99 -1.28 24.23
C GLN A 416 30.18 0.03 25.00
N ARG A 417 29.97 0.02 26.33
CA ARG A 417 30.04 1.21 27.19
C ARG A 417 31.31 2.05 26.99
N LYS A 418 32.47 1.39 26.87
CA LYS A 418 33.78 2.06 26.68
C LYS A 418 33.89 2.78 25.33
N ARG A 419 33.13 2.36 24.31
CA ARG A 419 33.16 2.90 22.94
C ARG A 419 32.01 3.86 22.65
N LEU A 420 31.11 4.10 23.60
CA LEU A 420 29.95 4.99 23.42
C LEU A 420 30.34 6.38 22.95
N ALA A 421 31.40 6.97 23.49
CA ALA A 421 31.90 8.28 23.07
C ALA A 421 32.43 8.28 21.62
N ALA A 422 32.99 7.15 21.14
CA ALA A 422 33.43 7.04 19.75
C ALA A 422 32.24 6.79 18.79
N ILE A 423 31.20 6.09 19.26
CA ILE A 423 30.00 5.75 18.49
C ILE A 423 29.07 6.97 18.35
N LEU A 424 28.89 7.72 19.44
CA LEU A 424 27.96 8.86 19.53
C LEU A 424 28.66 10.22 19.31
N GLY A 425 29.99 10.29 19.43
CA GLY A 425 30.79 11.51 19.30
C GLY A 425 31.24 12.12 20.64
N PRO A 426 32.02 13.22 20.60
CA PRO A 426 32.48 13.90 21.82
C PRO A 426 31.31 14.62 22.54
N PRO A 427 31.24 14.56 23.88
CA PRO A 427 30.12 15.12 24.67
C PRO A 427 29.96 16.65 24.53
N GLN A 428 31.00 17.36 24.10
CA GLN A 428 30.96 18.81 23.88
C GLN A 428 30.06 19.20 22.67
N GLY A 429 29.87 18.30 21.70
CA GLY A 429 28.92 18.46 20.60
C GLY A 429 27.53 17.85 20.87
N PHE A 430 27.30 17.19 22.01
CA PHE A 430 26.01 16.55 22.31
C PHE A 430 24.88 17.55 22.51
N VAL A 431 25.21 18.77 22.91
CA VAL A 431 24.27 19.86 23.21
C VAL A 431 23.45 20.26 21.97
N GLU A 432 23.97 20.02 20.75
CA GLU A 432 23.36 20.48 19.50
C GLU A 432 22.44 19.44 18.81
N GLY A 433 22.36 18.18 19.26
CA GLY A 433 21.50 17.20 18.57
C GLY A 433 21.18 15.88 19.26
N PHE A 434 22.04 15.34 20.13
CA PHE A 434 21.76 14.05 20.79
C PHE A 434 20.60 14.16 21.79
N TRP A 435 20.48 15.28 22.50
CA TRP A 435 19.38 15.50 23.45
C TRP A 435 18.01 15.66 22.79
N VAL A 436 17.94 16.05 21.51
CA VAL A 436 16.68 16.29 20.81
C VAL A 436 15.83 15.02 20.73
N GLY A 437 16.44 13.85 20.48
CA GLY A 437 15.75 12.57 20.45
C GLY A 437 15.12 12.20 21.81
N PRO A 438 15.93 11.97 22.86
CA PRO A 438 15.43 11.67 24.21
C PRO A 438 14.51 12.76 24.79
N LEU A 439 14.75 14.04 24.49
CA LEU A 439 13.87 15.14 24.89
C LEU A 439 12.52 15.06 24.17
N LEU A 440 12.50 14.73 22.87
CA LEU A 440 11.27 14.54 22.10
C LEU A 440 10.52 13.29 22.56
N VAL A 441 11.21 12.22 22.96
CA VAL A 441 10.60 11.06 23.63
C VAL A 441 9.96 11.44 24.95
N LEU A 442 10.69 12.19 25.78
CA LEU A 442 10.20 12.68 27.07
C LEU A 442 8.98 13.58 26.87
N LEU A 443 9.03 14.50 25.89
CA LEU A 443 7.92 15.38 25.53
C LEU A 443 6.71 14.60 25.01
N LEU A 444 6.90 13.61 24.13
CA LEU A 444 5.81 12.75 23.65
C LEU A 444 5.21 11.90 24.77
N PHE A 445 6.04 11.43 25.71
CA PHE A 445 5.60 10.68 26.88
C PHE A 445 4.78 11.56 27.84
N VAL A 446 5.28 12.75 28.16
CA VAL A 446 4.57 13.76 28.97
C VAL A 446 3.28 14.20 28.29
N TYR A 447 3.30 14.44 26.97
CA TYR A 447 2.10 14.72 26.19
C TYR A 447 1.10 13.55 26.26
N GLY A 448 1.57 12.30 26.16
CA GLY A 448 0.74 11.11 26.30
C GLY A 448 0.05 10.98 27.67
N LEU A 449 0.71 11.42 28.74
CA LEU A 449 0.17 11.45 30.11
C LEU A 449 -0.83 12.59 30.32
N VAL A 450 -0.57 13.77 29.74
CA VAL A 450 -1.36 14.99 29.96
C VAL A 450 -2.55 15.10 28.99
N ARG A 451 -2.45 14.55 27.77
CA ARG A 451 -3.53 14.60 26.76
C ARG A 451 -4.91 14.11 27.23
N PRO A 452 -5.07 13.06 28.09
CA PRO A 452 -6.39 12.59 28.50
C PRO A 452 -7.08 13.62 29.40
N LEU A 453 -6.29 14.36 30.20
CA LEU A 453 -6.78 15.46 31.03
C LEU A 453 -7.18 16.69 30.21
N LEU A 454 -6.56 16.90 29.05
CA LEU A 454 -6.80 18.05 28.17
C LEU A 454 -7.79 17.77 27.03
N GLY A 455 -8.30 16.54 26.91
CA GLY A 455 -9.24 16.16 25.85
C GLY A 455 -8.64 16.14 24.43
N PHE A 456 -7.31 16.08 24.31
CA PHE A 456 -6.64 16.03 23.00
C PHE A 456 -6.67 14.62 22.37
N SER A 457 -6.64 14.57 21.05
CA SER A 457 -6.67 13.33 20.26
C SER A 457 -5.46 12.43 20.53
N THR A 458 -5.59 11.15 20.20
CA THR A 458 -4.50 10.20 20.40
C THR A 458 -3.31 10.51 19.49
N LEU A 459 -2.09 10.31 19.99
CA LEU A 459 -0.88 10.37 19.18
C LEU A 459 -0.93 9.21 18.19
N PRO A 460 -0.60 9.43 16.90
CA PRO A 460 -0.55 8.35 15.94
C PRO A 460 0.50 7.32 16.36
N LEU A 461 0.12 6.04 16.39
CA LEU A 461 0.99 4.91 16.74
C LEU A 461 2.29 4.90 15.91
N ASN A 462 2.27 5.46 14.70
CA ASN A 462 3.43 5.60 13.82
C ASN A 462 4.61 6.39 14.44
N LEU A 463 4.36 7.22 15.46
CA LEU A 463 5.45 7.88 16.20
C LEU A 463 6.33 6.89 16.95
N LEU A 464 5.80 5.73 17.37
CA LEU A 464 6.59 4.67 17.98
C LEU A 464 7.57 4.05 16.97
N THR A 465 7.15 3.91 15.71
CA THR A 465 8.03 3.48 14.62
C THR A 465 9.18 4.45 14.42
N PHE A 466 8.88 5.75 14.40
CA PHE A 466 9.90 6.80 14.27
C PHE A 466 10.92 6.72 15.41
N LEU A 467 10.42 6.64 16.65
CA LEU A 467 11.27 6.53 17.82
C LEU A 467 12.14 5.26 17.78
N GLY A 468 11.54 4.13 17.44
CA GLY A 468 12.24 2.87 17.28
C GLY A 468 13.41 2.99 16.31
N LEU A 469 13.16 3.49 15.10
CA LEU A 469 14.22 3.62 14.10
C LEU A 469 15.31 4.64 14.50
N ALA A 470 14.96 5.72 15.20
CA ALA A 470 15.93 6.66 15.74
C ALA A 470 16.87 6.00 16.78
N LEU A 471 16.33 5.15 17.65
CA LEU A 471 17.12 4.40 18.65
C LEU A 471 18.03 3.33 18.02
N MET A 472 17.72 2.84 16.81
CA MET A 472 18.58 1.88 16.09
C MET A 472 19.80 2.54 15.44
N GLU A 473 19.79 3.87 15.29
CA GLU A 473 20.79 4.60 14.50
C GLU A 473 22.23 4.45 15.04
N PRO A 474 22.50 4.55 16.35
CA PRO A 474 23.84 4.32 16.90
C PRO A 474 24.38 2.92 16.57
N PHE A 475 23.49 1.93 16.46
CA PHE A 475 23.86 0.57 16.08
C PHE A 475 24.22 0.48 14.59
N PHE A 476 23.31 0.84 13.67
CA PHE A 476 23.52 0.64 12.23
C PHE A 476 24.51 1.63 11.60
N ARG A 477 24.68 2.83 12.16
CA ARG A 477 25.56 3.87 11.59
C ARG A 477 26.78 4.20 12.42
N GLY A 478 26.75 3.91 13.71
CA GLY A 478 27.91 4.04 14.57
C GLY A 478 28.68 2.73 14.64
N PHE A 479 28.11 1.74 15.32
CA PHE A 479 28.80 0.50 15.66
C PHE A 479 29.01 -0.45 14.46
N ALA A 480 27.97 -0.69 13.64
CA ALA A 480 28.05 -1.68 12.58
C ALA A 480 29.09 -1.36 11.49
N PRO A 481 29.19 -0.13 10.96
CA PRO A 481 30.21 0.22 9.99
C PRO A 481 31.62 0.15 10.58
N MET A 482 31.79 0.46 11.87
CA MET A 482 33.08 0.35 12.56
C MET A 482 33.59 -1.09 12.59
N VAL A 483 32.73 -2.04 12.95
CA VAL A 483 33.06 -3.48 12.97
C VAL A 483 33.29 -4.02 11.55
N LEU A 484 32.44 -3.64 10.59
CA LEU A 484 32.55 -4.13 9.22
C LEU A 484 33.77 -3.55 8.49
N LYS A 485 34.16 -2.30 8.78
CA LYS A 485 35.35 -1.65 8.20
C LYS A 485 36.64 -2.34 8.63
N GLU A 486 36.72 -2.76 9.88
CA GLU A 486 37.89 -3.46 10.42
C GLU A 486 38.20 -4.74 9.64
N ARG A 487 37.15 -5.52 9.32
CA ARG A 487 37.31 -6.82 8.66
C ARG A 487 37.22 -6.78 7.13
N TYR A 488 36.31 -5.99 6.58
CA TYR A 488 35.97 -6.01 5.16
C TYR A 488 36.40 -4.75 4.39
N ARG A 489 37.05 -3.78 5.06
CA ARG A 489 37.62 -2.56 4.47
C ARG A 489 36.64 -1.86 3.51
N ASP A 490 36.93 -1.87 2.21
CA ASP A 490 36.16 -1.17 1.17
C ASP A 490 34.74 -1.73 0.96
N LEU A 491 34.46 -2.96 1.41
CA LEU A 491 33.12 -3.55 1.30
C LEU A 491 32.20 -3.12 2.45
N ALA A 492 32.74 -2.57 3.53
CA ALA A 492 31.98 -2.13 4.71
C ALA A 492 30.81 -1.16 4.44
N PRO A 493 30.92 -0.12 3.57
CA PRO A 493 29.78 0.73 3.23
C PRO A 493 28.58 -0.06 2.70
N TYR A 494 28.82 -0.93 1.71
CA TYR A 494 27.78 -1.72 1.05
C TYR A 494 27.16 -2.74 2.02
N LEU A 495 27.99 -3.41 2.81
CA LEU A 495 27.54 -4.35 3.85
C LEU A 495 26.70 -3.65 4.91
N SER A 496 27.05 -2.42 5.32
CA SER A 496 26.30 -1.66 6.33
C SER A 496 24.91 -1.26 5.83
N VAL A 497 24.81 -0.81 4.58
CA VAL A 497 23.52 -0.44 3.96
C VAL A 497 22.63 -1.66 3.78
N LEU A 498 23.18 -2.77 3.29
CA LEU A 498 22.45 -4.02 3.11
C LEU A 498 22.01 -4.62 4.45
N LEU A 499 22.87 -4.57 5.46
CA LEU A 499 22.54 -5.05 6.80
C LEU A 499 21.33 -4.31 7.39
N PHE A 500 21.28 -2.98 7.24
CA PHE A 500 20.12 -2.19 7.66
C PHE A 500 18.84 -2.60 6.91
N ALA A 501 18.93 -2.79 5.59
CA ALA A 501 17.79 -3.19 4.77
C ALA A 501 17.27 -4.60 5.07
N LEU A 502 18.16 -5.52 5.44
CA LEU A 502 17.84 -6.91 5.77
C LEU A 502 17.31 -7.09 7.19
N ALA A 503 17.76 -6.25 8.12
CA ALA A 503 17.40 -6.33 9.53
C ALA A 503 15.97 -5.89 9.84
N LEU A 504 15.40 -5.02 9.00
CA LEU A 504 14.09 -4.43 9.24
C LEU A 504 13.01 -5.16 8.41
N PRO A 505 11.92 -5.64 9.05
CA PRO A 505 10.77 -6.12 8.29
C PRO A 505 10.14 -4.96 7.54
N GLY A 506 9.83 -5.13 6.25
CA GLY A 506 9.19 -4.10 5.42
C GLY A 506 9.75 -4.01 4.00
N PRO A 507 9.55 -2.89 3.29
CA PRO A 507 10.01 -2.72 1.91
C PRO A 507 11.54 -2.62 1.84
N THR A 508 12.21 -3.74 1.61
CA THR A 508 13.67 -3.85 1.56
C THR A 508 14.31 -2.82 0.62
N LEU A 509 13.72 -2.58 -0.55
CA LEU A 509 14.24 -1.59 -1.51
C LEU A 509 14.23 -0.17 -0.95
N LEU A 510 13.19 0.21 -0.21
CA LEU A 510 13.11 1.53 0.41
C LEU A 510 14.16 1.66 1.51
N PHE A 511 14.31 0.65 2.37
CA PHE A 511 15.34 0.67 3.41
C PHE A 511 16.75 0.67 2.84
N PHE A 512 16.99 0.00 1.71
CA PHE A 512 18.24 0.07 0.97
C PHE A 512 18.53 1.48 0.47
N LEU A 513 17.58 2.12 -0.23
CA LEU A 513 17.74 3.49 -0.73
C LEU A 513 17.92 4.50 0.41
N LEU A 514 17.14 4.35 1.48
CA LEU A 514 17.24 5.19 2.68
C LEU A 514 18.60 5.01 3.37
N GLY A 515 19.06 3.76 3.49
CA GLY A 515 20.36 3.42 4.05
C GLY A 515 21.51 4.03 3.23
N ALA A 516 21.45 3.90 1.90
CA ALA A 516 22.45 4.46 0.98
C ALA A 516 22.47 6.00 1.03
N ALA A 517 21.30 6.65 0.98
CA ALA A 517 21.19 8.10 1.05
C ALA A 517 21.77 8.66 2.36
N LEU A 518 21.46 8.02 3.48
CA LEU A 518 21.93 8.46 4.80
C LEU A 518 23.42 8.14 5.03
N TYR A 519 23.93 7.06 4.43
CA TYR A 519 25.36 6.78 4.42
C TYR A 519 26.14 7.85 3.61
N LEU A 520 25.66 8.21 2.41
CA LEU A 520 26.26 9.28 1.60
C LEU A 520 26.20 10.65 2.28
N ALA A 521 25.09 10.94 2.97
CA ALA A 521 24.96 12.15 3.78
C ALA A 521 25.99 12.20 4.91
N LYS A 522 26.28 11.05 5.54
CA LYS A 522 27.33 10.93 6.57
C LYS A 522 28.73 11.19 6.02
N GLU A 523 29.07 10.67 4.85
CA GLU A 523 30.40 10.89 4.26
C GLU A 523 30.62 12.35 3.85
N ARG A 524 29.56 13.09 3.51
CA ARG A 524 29.62 14.51 3.14
C ARG A 524 29.58 15.47 4.33
N ALA A 525 29.04 15.03 5.47
CA ALA A 525 28.98 15.83 6.69
C ALA A 525 30.14 15.44 7.62
N GLU A 526 31.12 16.33 7.80
CA GLU A 526 32.26 16.11 8.71
C GLU A 526 31.86 15.99 10.20
N SER A 527 30.58 16.19 10.55
CA SER A 527 30.05 15.98 11.90
C SER A 527 28.78 15.13 11.92
N LEU A 528 28.66 14.27 12.95
CA LEU A 528 27.47 13.45 13.24
C LEU A 528 26.19 14.29 13.45
N LEU A 529 26.31 15.61 13.66
CA LEU A 529 25.18 16.51 13.90
C LEU A 529 24.41 16.87 12.62
N GLY A 530 25.06 16.90 11.45
CA GLY A 530 24.36 17.05 10.16
C GLY A 530 23.39 15.89 9.86
N LEU A 531 23.63 14.72 10.46
CA LEU A 531 22.76 13.54 10.35
C LEU A 531 21.55 13.56 11.29
N SER A 532 21.60 14.32 12.39
CA SER A 532 20.45 14.50 13.28
C SER A 532 19.33 15.30 12.61
N LEU A 533 19.67 16.29 11.77
CA LEU A 533 18.74 16.98 10.88
C LEU A 533 18.14 16.05 9.81
N GLY A 534 18.93 15.09 9.33
CA GLY A 534 18.46 14.06 8.40
C GLY A 534 17.31 13.21 8.97
N TRP A 535 17.24 13.04 10.30
CA TRP A 535 16.19 12.26 10.98
C TRP A 535 14.95 13.08 11.35
N VAL A 536 15.09 14.34 11.73
CA VAL A 536 13.91 15.22 11.87
C VAL A 536 13.23 15.32 10.51
N VAL A 537 13.99 15.49 9.43
CA VAL A 537 13.44 15.62 8.07
C VAL A 537 12.93 14.27 7.54
N ALA A 538 13.70 13.17 7.62
CA ALA A 538 13.25 11.86 7.14
C ALA A 538 12.10 11.29 7.99
N GLY A 539 12.10 11.50 9.30
CA GLY A 539 11.03 11.09 10.20
C GLY A 539 9.75 11.88 10.01
N VAL A 540 9.84 13.20 9.83
CA VAL A 540 8.71 14.06 9.48
C VAL A 540 8.18 13.68 8.09
N VAL A 541 9.04 13.41 7.10
CA VAL A 541 8.62 12.91 5.78
C VAL A 541 7.91 11.55 5.91
N LEU A 542 8.48 10.58 6.62
CA LEU A 542 7.87 9.25 6.80
C LEU A 542 6.60 9.27 7.67
N ALA A 543 6.41 10.28 8.53
CA ALA A 543 5.20 10.48 9.35
C ALA A 543 4.10 11.30 8.64
N LEU A 544 4.48 12.29 7.81
CA LEU A 544 3.56 13.11 7.02
C LEU A 544 3.04 12.38 5.78
N PHE A 545 3.79 11.42 5.23
CA PHE A 545 3.26 10.50 4.23
C PHE A 545 2.54 9.35 4.94
N PRO A 546 1.19 9.30 4.96
CA PRO A 546 0.47 8.28 5.69
C PRO A 546 0.91 6.90 5.22
N ALA A 547 0.88 5.94 6.15
CA ALA A 547 1.29 4.53 6.08
C ALA A 547 0.66 3.68 4.96
N SER A 548 0.46 4.19 3.74
CA SER A 548 -0.03 3.42 2.59
C SER A 548 1.00 2.41 2.08
N TRP A 549 2.30 2.63 2.30
CA TRP A 549 3.31 1.61 1.95
C TRP A 549 3.35 0.49 3.00
N LEU A 550 3.14 0.81 4.29
CA LEU A 550 3.00 -0.17 5.37
C LEU A 550 1.72 -1.02 5.19
N ARG A 551 0.66 -0.45 4.59
CA ARG A 551 -0.61 -1.11 4.29
C ARG A 551 -0.60 -2.14 3.14
N ARG A 552 0.47 -2.20 2.32
CA ARG A 552 0.57 -3.11 1.17
C ARG A 552 1.36 -4.40 1.44
N PHE A 553 1.82 -4.60 2.68
CA PHE A 553 2.60 -5.77 3.06
C PHE A 553 1.78 -6.75 3.87
#